data_AF-A0A7K1JQK9-F1
#
_entry.id   AF-A0A7K1JQK9-F1
#
_cell.length_a   1.000
_cell.length_b   1.000
_cell.length_c   1.000
_cell.angle_alpha   90.00
_cell.angle_beta   90.00
_cell.angle_gamma   90.00
#
_symmetry.space_group_name_H-M   'P 1'
#
loop_
_entity.id
_entity.type
_entity.pdbx_description
1 polymer ?
#
loop_
_entity_poly.entity_id
_entity_poly.type
_entity_poly.pdbx_seq_one_letter_code
_entity_poly.pdbx_strand_id
1 'polypeptide(L)'
;MKWLWVPAVMCVAIAMLAGCTEVVDGDSRSVKPGAQSTATDMTSTPPRPSYRDKLDPTTRQYLAHFDEVRGIDSCALIDPAIVGRFGEIKSFGGFGDRCAVAYRDPSLDLPPPGQPKPPTPTFGSIGFGAREVAVPSEREKAALSMCDFWVESGWVDPNGRPEYVKYTFSQPGLSGPGGGAALCPLARPVIDASREFAKSKAPLASSTRSTLTKLMTLDPCAALNEVGRDRSIEVLVGGKSPFGADDPTRCLFRDLGETTTDDIESIAFRMLGTRDMAYDGQPNANILGVPTYFKAKACSYIALVGNDKPVPGPFEQTWVAAITTDMARGKNCAVAEKNITAAVRAYQQS
;
A
#
# COMPACT_ATOMS: atom_id res chain seq x y z
N MET A 1 27.34 67.38 22.35
CA MET A 1 27.78 67.71 20.98
C MET A 1 26.58 67.56 20.05
N LYS A 2 26.28 68.60 19.27
CA LYS A 2 25.31 68.59 18.14
C LYS A 2 25.77 67.51 17.13
N TRP A 3 24.92 66.85 16.36
CA TRP A 3 24.27 67.37 15.14
C TRP A 3 23.05 66.51 14.74
N LEU A 4 22.05 67.21 14.17
CA LEU A 4 20.83 66.74 13.50
C LEU A 4 21.11 65.79 12.33
N TRP A 5 20.12 65.01 11.87
CA TRP A 5 19.56 65.01 10.48
C TRP A 5 18.19 64.28 10.47
N VAL A 6 17.22 64.84 9.72
CA VAL A 6 15.77 64.54 9.60
C VAL A 6 15.52 64.05 8.14
N PRO A 7 14.41 63.35 7.81
CA PRO A 7 14.37 61.99 7.25
C PRO A 7 14.34 61.91 5.71
N ALA A 8 14.43 60.71 5.15
CA ALA A 8 14.03 60.43 3.76
C ALA A 8 12.77 59.56 3.75
N VAL A 9 11.67 60.19 3.38
CA VAL A 9 10.39 59.58 3.00
C VAL A 9 10.61 58.83 1.69
N MET A 10 10.37 57.51 1.67
CA MET A 10 10.25 56.76 0.43
C MET A 10 8.85 56.15 0.36
N CYS A 11 7.97 56.86 -0.36
CA CYS A 11 6.70 56.34 -0.82
C CYS A 11 6.97 55.22 -1.83
N VAL A 12 6.68 53.97 -1.45
CA VAL A 12 6.53 52.87 -2.42
C VAL A 12 5.04 52.73 -2.69
N ALA A 13 4.68 53.02 -3.93
CA ALA A 13 3.34 52.92 -4.47
C ALA A 13 2.82 51.48 -4.39
N ILE A 14 1.65 51.34 -3.77
CA ILE A 14 0.81 50.14 -3.83
C ILE A 14 0.22 50.09 -5.25
N ALA A 15 0.76 49.22 -6.10
CA ALA A 15 0.12 48.86 -7.35
C ALA A 15 -1.02 47.89 -7.04
N MET A 16 -2.25 48.40 -7.06
CA MET A 16 -3.46 47.60 -7.06
C MET A 16 -3.53 46.81 -8.37
N LEU A 17 -3.36 45.49 -8.29
CA LEU A 17 -3.89 44.59 -9.30
C LEU A 17 -5.29 44.18 -8.85
N ALA A 18 -6.27 44.98 -9.26
CA ALA A 18 -7.67 44.60 -9.30
C ALA A 18 -7.84 43.55 -10.42
N GLY A 19 -7.75 42.28 -10.05
CA GLY A 19 -8.24 41.18 -10.87
C GLY A 19 -9.76 41.10 -10.72
N CYS A 20 -10.47 41.22 -11.84
CA CYS A 20 -11.92 41.11 -11.94
C CYS A 20 -12.41 39.80 -11.31
N THR A 21 -13.15 39.89 -10.20
CA THR A 21 -14.08 38.82 -9.81
C THR A 21 -15.40 39.10 -10.52
N GLU A 22 -15.63 38.44 -11.65
CA GLU A 22 -16.98 38.28 -12.17
C GLU A 22 -17.75 37.39 -11.20
N VAL A 23 -18.61 38.03 -10.40
CA VAL A 23 -19.71 37.38 -9.70
C VAL A 23 -20.72 37.03 -10.79
N VAL A 24 -20.75 35.76 -11.18
CA VAL A 24 -21.89 35.22 -11.93
C VAL A 24 -22.95 34.84 -10.89
N ASP A 25 -23.98 35.67 -10.80
CA ASP A 25 -25.25 35.32 -10.15
C ASP A 25 -25.86 34.12 -10.89
N GLY A 26 -25.78 32.94 -10.26
CA GLY A 26 -26.44 31.71 -10.68
C GLY A 26 -27.68 31.48 -9.83
N ASP A 27 -28.71 32.28 -10.11
CA ASP A 27 -30.02 32.26 -9.48
C ASP A 27 -30.64 30.85 -9.49
N SER A 28 -30.86 30.31 -8.29
CA SER A 28 -31.46 29.00 -8.06
C SER A 28 -32.97 29.15 -8.01
N ARG A 29 -33.65 29.20 -9.16
CA ARG A 29 -35.05 28.78 -9.42
C ARG A 29 -35.62 29.49 -10.64
N SER A 30 -35.89 28.74 -11.71
CA SER A 30 -37.20 28.68 -12.39
C SER A 30 -37.04 27.86 -13.69
N VAL A 31 -37.22 26.53 -13.58
CA VAL A 31 -37.39 25.68 -14.75
C VAL A 31 -38.80 25.91 -15.28
N LYS A 32 -38.91 26.70 -16.36
CA LYS A 32 -40.07 26.67 -17.25
C LYS A 32 -40.07 25.34 -18.01
N PRO A 33 -41.17 24.59 -18.02
CA PRO A 33 -41.31 23.43 -18.90
C PRO A 33 -41.56 23.92 -20.32
N GLY A 34 -40.66 23.59 -21.25
CA GLY A 34 -40.90 23.79 -22.69
C GLY A 34 -39.75 24.43 -23.45
N ALA A 35 -38.61 23.75 -23.54
CA ALA A 35 -37.67 23.95 -24.63
C ALA A 35 -36.94 22.63 -24.86
N GLN A 36 -37.33 21.92 -25.91
CA GLN A 36 -36.57 20.80 -26.46
C GLN A 36 -35.21 21.34 -26.95
N SER A 37 -34.18 21.17 -26.11
CA SER A 37 -32.80 21.32 -26.56
C SER A 37 -32.36 19.97 -27.11
N THR A 38 -32.19 19.92 -28.43
CA THR A 38 -31.53 18.83 -29.13
C THR A 38 -30.10 18.71 -28.60
N ALA A 39 -29.88 17.75 -27.71
CA ALA A 39 -28.56 17.33 -27.28
C ALA A 39 -27.84 16.76 -28.51
N THR A 40 -26.95 17.57 -29.08
CA THR A 40 -25.97 17.14 -30.07
C THR A 40 -25.11 16.06 -29.42
N ASP A 41 -25.13 14.88 -30.03
CA ASP A 41 -24.32 13.70 -29.72
C ASP A 41 -22.92 14.09 -29.23
N MET A 42 -22.71 13.97 -27.92
CA MET A 42 -21.38 13.66 -27.42
C MET A 42 -21.05 12.28 -27.97
N THR A 43 -20.29 12.25 -29.07
CA THR A 43 -19.60 11.06 -29.56
C THR A 43 -18.80 10.46 -28.41
N SER A 44 -19.41 9.53 -27.67
CA SER A 44 -18.76 8.76 -26.63
C SER A 44 -17.67 7.97 -27.33
N THR A 45 -16.42 8.38 -27.13
CA THR A 45 -15.29 7.57 -27.55
C THR A 45 -15.53 6.16 -27.00
N PRO A 46 -15.46 5.10 -27.83
CA PRO A 46 -15.73 3.74 -27.37
C PRO A 46 -14.92 3.46 -26.09
N PRO A 47 -15.52 2.80 -25.08
CA PRO A 47 -14.78 2.40 -23.88
C PRO A 47 -13.50 1.68 -24.31
N ARG A 48 -12.35 2.13 -23.79
CA ARG A 48 -11.07 1.49 -24.12
C ARG A 48 -11.13 0.03 -23.65
N PRO A 49 -10.75 -0.96 -24.48
CA PRO A 49 -10.75 -2.36 -24.07
C PRO A 49 -9.88 -2.57 -22.82
N SER A 50 -10.38 -3.35 -21.87
CA SER A 50 -9.64 -3.67 -20.66
C SER A 50 -8.62 -4.76 -20.94
N TYR A 51 -7.46 -4.71 -20.29
CA TYR A 51 -6.47 -5.78 -20.31
C TYR A 51 -7.09 -7.09 -19.81
N ARG A 52 -8.05 -7.00 -18.88
CA ARG A 52 -8.80 -8.16 -18.36
C ARG A 52 -9.53 -8.91 -19.45
N ASP A 53 -10.00 -8.24 -20.51
CA ASP A 53 -10.75 -8.86 -21.60
C ASP A 53 -9.89 -9.84 -22.42
N LYS A 54 -8.56 -9.70 -22.36
CA LYS A 54 -7.59 -10.57 -23.04
C LYS A 54 -7.13 -11.75 -22.18
N LEU A 55 -7.51 -11.80 -20.90
CA LEU A 55 -7.06 -12.82 -19.96
C LEU A 55 -7.96 -14.06 -20.01
N ASP A 56 -7.37 -15.20 -19.70
CA ASP A 56 -8.13 -16.44 -19.54
C ASP A 56 -9.13 -16.32 -18.36
N PRO A 57 -10.22 -17.12 -18.36
CA PRO A 57 -11.24 -17.05 -17.32
C PRO A 57 -10.70 -17.23 -15.90
N THR A 58 -9.71 -18.10 -15.69
CA THR A 58 -9.14 -18.38 -14.37
C THR A 58 -8.37 -17.17 -13.85
N THR A 59 -7.51 -16.56 -14.67
CA THR A 59 -6.79 -15.34 -14.30
C THR A 59 -7.76 -14.19 -13.98
N ARG A 60 -8.86 -14.04 -14.72
CA ARG A 60 -9.90 -13.04 -14.40
C ARG A 60 -10.57 -13.28 -13.05
N GLN A 61 -10.85 -14.54 -12.70
CA GLN A 61 -11.43 -14.89 -11.39
C GLN A 61 -10.47 -14.55 -10.25
N TYR A 62 -9.17 -14.81 -10.42
CA TYR A 62 -8.15 -14.41 -9.44
C TYR A 62 -8.06 -12.89 -9.25
N LEU A 63 -8.12 -12.12 -10.34
CA LEU A 63 -8.10 -10.67 -10.22
C LEU A 63 -9.39 -10.12 -9.58
N ALA A 64 -10.55 -10.70 -9.88
CA ALA A 64 -11.80 -10.35 -9.20
C ALA A 64 -11.73 -10.67 -7.70
N HIS A 65 -11.19 -11.83 -7.34
CA HIS A 65 -10.95 -12.20 -5.95
C HIS A 65 -9.99 -11.22 -5.24
N PHE A 66 -8.92 -10.77 -5.91
CA PHE A 66 -8.04 -9.73 -5.37
C PHE A 66 -8.74 -8.39 -5.19
N ASP A 67 -9.67 -8.02 -6.07
CA ASP A 67 -10.50 -6.82 -5.90
C ASP A 67 -11.32 -6.91 -4.61
N GLU A 68 -11.94 -8.08 -4.35
CA GLU A 68 -12.68 -8.34 -3.12
C GLU A 68 -11.77 -8.25 -1.88
N VAL A 69 -10.59 -8.88 -1.92
CA VAL A 69 -9.62 -8.86 -0.82
C VAL A 69 -9.13 -7.44 -0.52
N ARG A 70 -8.85 -6.61 -1.54
CA ARG A 70 -8.47 -5.19 -1.32
C ARG A 70 -9.59 -4.38 -0.65
N GLY A 71 -10.84 -4.80 -0.80
CA GLY A 71 -11.99 -4.21 -0.14
C GLY A 71 -12.13 -4.56 1.35
N ILE A 72 -11.33 -5.47 1.89
CA ILE A 72 -11.40 -5.93 3.28
C ILE A 72 -10.47 -5.11 4.17
N ASP A 73 -10.95 -4.75 5.36
CA ASP A 73 -10.14 -4.15 6.41
C ASP A 73 -9.20 -5.20 7.03
N SER A 74 -7.92 -5.17 6.62
CA SER A 74 -6.90 -6.05 7.21
C SER A 74 -6.73 -5.82 8.72
N CYS A 75 -6.99 -4.62 9.24
CA CYS A 75 -6.93 -4.33 10.68
C CYS A 75 -8.11 -4.89 11.49
N ALA A 76 -9.16 -5.38 10.83
CA ALA A 76 -10.28 -6.06 11.48
C ALA A 76 -10.03 -7.57 11.69
N LEU A 77 -8.87 -8.08 11.25
CA LEU A 77 -8.50 -9.50 11.35
C LEU A 77 -7.86 -9.88 12.70
N ILE A 78 -7.80 -8.96 13.66
CA ILE A 78 -7.33 -9.23 15.02
C ILE A 78 -8.18 -8.46 16.03
N ASP A 79 -8.35 -9.03 17.22
CA ASP A 79 -8.98 -8.32 18.33
C ASP A 79 -7.98 -7.39 19.03
N PRO A 80 -8.21 -6.06 19.05
CA PRO A 80 -7.38 -5.11 19.81
C PRO A 80 -7.26 -5.47 21.30
N ALA A 81 -8.33 -5.95 21.93
CA ALA A 81 -8.37 -6.23 23.37
C ALA A 81 -7.45 -7.41 23.72
N ILE A 82 -7.27 -8.34 22.79
CA ILE A 82 -6.39 -9.49 22.95
C ILE A 82 -4.93 -9.07 22.78
N VAL A 83 -4.62 -8.19 21.82
CA VAL A 83 -3.26 -7.67 21.65
C VAL A 83 -2.79 -6.88 22.88
N GLY A 84 -3.70 -6.13 23.52
CA GLY A 84 -3.40 -5.42 24.78
C GLY A 84 -2.91 -6.32 25.92
N ARG A 85 -3.04 -7.65 25.82
CA ARG A 85 -2.50 -8.60 26.80
C ARG A 85 -0.99 -8.74 26.74
N PHE A 86 -0.35 -8.40 25.62
CA PHE A 86 1.11 -8.37 25.51
C PHE A 86 1.73 -7.11 26.13
N GLY A 87 0.96 -6.03 26.20
CA GLY A 87 1.47 -4.76 26.66
C GLY A 87 0.64 -3.58 26.17
N GLU A 88 1.11 -2.38 26.50
CA GLU A 88 0.45 -1.14 26.11
C GLU A 88 0.55 -0.93 24.60
N ILE A 89 -0.59 -0.87 23.90
CA ILE A 89 -0.62 -0.59 22.46
C ILE A 89 -0.14 0.84 22.22
N LYS A 90 0.91 0.99 21.43
CA LYS A 90 1.47 2.29 21.03
C LYS A 90 1.04 2.71 19.64
N SER A 91 0.79 1.74 18.77
CA SER A 91 0.17 2.04 17.48
C SER A 91 -0.56 0.82 16.94
N PHE A 92 -1.63 1.08 16.19
CA PHE A 92 -2.43 0.07 15.50
C PHE A 92 -2.88 0.69 14.19
N GLY A 93 -2.34 0.21 13.08
CA GLY A 93 -2.80 0.63 11.77
C GLY A 93 -2.21 -0.18 10.63
N GLY A 94 -2.73 0.04 9.44
CA GLY A 94 -2.42 -0.77 8.27
C GLY A 94 -2.64 -0.06 6.95
N PHE A 95 -2.20 -0.73 5.90
CA PHE A 95 -2.42 -0.36 4.51
C PHE A 95 -2.60 -1.61 3.65
N GLY A 96 -3.63 -1.58 2.80
CA GLY A 96 -3.96 -2.67 1.91
C GLY A 96 -4.26 -3.94 2.68
N ASP A 97 -3.65 -5.02 2.21
CA ASP A 97 -3.81 -6.34 2.80
C ASP A 97 -3.04 -6.50 4.12
N ARG A 98 -2.34 -5.47 4.62
CA ARG A 98 -1.50 -5.59 5.82
C ARG A 98 -1.88 -4.61 6.91
N CYS A 99 -1.91 -5.11 8.13
CA CYS A 99 -2.02 -4.31 9.33
C CYS A 99 -0.93 -4.70 10.33
N ALA A 100 -0.58 -3.76 11.20
CA ALA A 100 0.38 -3.99 12.27
C ALA A 100 -0.07 -3.35 13.58
N VAL A 101 0.26 -4.02 14.67
CA VAL A 101 0.17 -3.47 16.03
C VAL A 101 1.58 -3.42 16.61
N ALA A 102 1.91 -2.29 17.22
CA ALA A 102 3.08 -2.14 18.06
C ALA A 102 2.65 -2.03 19.51
N TYR A 103 3.31 -2.79 20.38
CA TYR A 103 3.03 -2.78 21.80
C TYR A 103 4.32 -2.62 22.61
N ARG A 104 4.18 -1.98 23.77
CA ARG A 104 5.24 -1.87 24.77
C ARG A 104 5.02 -2.94 25.84
N ASP A 105 5.93 -3.90 25.88
CA ASP A 105 6.04 -4.87 26.97
C ASP A 105 7.15 -4.38 27.93
N PRO A 106 6.83 -3.98 29.17
CA PRO A 106 7.83 -3.53 30.13
C PRO A 106 8.94 -4.55 30.42
N SER A 107 8.68 -5.85 30.21
CA SER A 107 9.70 -6.89 30.39
C SER A 107 10.84 -6.78 29.38
N LEU A 108 10.59 -6.15 28.22
CA LEU A 108 11.60 -5.89 27.19
C LEU A 108 12.55 -4.76 27.52
N ASP A 109 12.19 -3.89 28.47
CA ASP A 109 13.03 -2.79 28.92
C ASP A 109 14.04 -3.24 29.99
N LEU A 110 13.99 -4.52 30.42
CA LEU A 110 14.94 -5.11 31.36
C LEU A 110 16.14 -5.68 30.58
N PRO A 111 17.36 -5.13 30.78
CA PRO A 111 18.53 -5.69 30.14
C PRO A 111 18.85 -7.09 30.70
N PRO A 112 19.48 -7.98 29.90
CA PRO A 112 20.10 -9.18 30.42
C PRO A 112 21.08 -8.84 31.57
N PRO A 113 21.28 -9.74 32.55
CA PRO A 113 22.24 -9.51 33.62
C PRO A 113 23.61 -9.09 33.07
N GLY A 114 24.13 -7.95 33.54
CA GLY A 114 25.42 -7.41 33.09
C GLY A 114 25.39 -6.58 31.80
N GLN A 115 24.22 -6.35 31.19
CA GLN A 115 24.08 -5.45 30.05
C GLN A 115 23.46 -4.10 30.46
N PRO A 116 23.84 -2.99 29.82
CA PRO A 116 23.20 -1.71 30.03
C PRO A 116 21.75 -1.75 29.55
N LYS A 117 20.88 -1.01 30.25
CA LYS A 117 19.50 -0.81 29.82
C LYS A 117 19.48 -0.24 28.38
N PRO A 118 18.57 -0.71 27.50
CA PRO A 118 18.41 -0.11 26.19
C PRO A 118 18.18 1.41 26.32
N PRO A 119 18.83 2.23 25.47
CA PRO A 119 18.69 3.69 25.52
C PRO A 119 17.29 4.18 25.12
N THR A 120 16.51 3.32 24.46
CA THR A 120 15.15 3.59 24.00
C THR A 120 14.22 2.46 24.40
N PRO A 121 12.93 2.73 24.66
CA PRO A 121 11.94 1.69 24.89
C PRO A 121 11.92 0.68 23.74
N THR A 122 11.79 -0.60 24.09
CA THR A 122 11.71 -1.68 23.10
C THR A 122 10.24 -2.01 22.82
N PHE A 123 9.89 -2.14 21.53
CA PHE A 123 8.53 -2.46 21.11
C PHE A 123 8.47 -3.83 20.45
N GLY A 124 7.53 -4.66 20.90
CA GLY A 124 7.10 -5.82 20.13
C GLY A 124 6.17 -5.40 19.00
N SER A 125 6.03 -6.25 17.99
CA SER A 125 5.10 -6.01 16.89
C SER A 125 4.37 -7.28 16.47
N ILE A 126 3.14 -7.09 16.02
CA ILE A 126 2.31 -8.12 15.41
C ILE A 126 1.92 -7.60 14.04
N GLY A 127 2.43 -8.21 12.98
CA GLY A 127 1.99 -7.97 11.60
C GLY A 127 0.96 -9.03 11.19
N PHE A 128 -0.08 -8.64 10.46
CA PHE A 128 -1.10 -9.57 9.99
C PHE A 128 -1.82 -9.06 8.75
N GLY A 129 -2.64 -9.93 8.16
CA GLY A 129 -3.50 -9.62 7.02
C GLY A 129 -3.00 -10.17 5.69
N ALA A 130 -1.69 -10.42 5.56
CA ALA A 130 -1.15 -11.11 4.38
C ALA A 130 -1.85 -12.47 4.22
N ARG A 131 -2.37 -12.74 3.02
CA ARG A 131 -3.10 -13.97 2.70
C ARG A 131 -2.21 -14.92 1.90
N GLU A 132 -2.28 -16.20 2.24
CA GLU A 132 -1.55 -17.25 1.54
C GLU A 132 -2.48 -18.42 1.16
N VAL A 133 -2.40 -18.84 -0.11
CA VAL A 133 -3.11 -20.02 -0.66
C VAL A 133 -2.20 -21.25 -0.83
N ALA A 134 -0.89 -21.04 -0.74
CA ALA A 134 0.11 -22.09 -0.96
C ALA A 134 0.36 -22.94 0.29
N VAL A 135 -0.30 -22.63 1.41
CA VAL A 135 -0.13 -23.34 2.68
C VAL A 135 -1.12 -24.50 2.74
N PRO A 136 -0.68 -25.74 3.02
CA PRO A 136 -1.57 -26.91 2.96
C PRO A 136 -2.55 -26.98 4.13
N SER A 137 -2.22 -26.37 5.26
CA SER A 137 -3.02 -26.39 6.49
C SER A 137 -2.63 -25.24 7.40
N GLU A 138 -3.42 -24.99 8.44
CA GLU A 138 -2.95 -24.15 9.54
C GLU A 138 -1.61 -24.67 10.06
N ARG A 139 -0.71 -23.74 10.38
CA ARG A 139 0.62 -24.08 10.89
C ARG A 139 1.19 -22.96 11.73
N GLU A 140 2.22 -23.31 12.49
CA GLU A 140 3.06 -22.39 13.26
C GLU A 140 4.51 -22.58 12.83
N LYS A 141 5.28 -21.49 12.77
CA LYS A 141 6.70 -21.54 12.47
C LYS A 141 7.46 -20.53 13.32
N ALA A 142 8.34 -21.03 14.18
CA ALA A 142 9.34 -20.22 14.84
C ALA A 142 10.48 -19.87 13.86
N ALA A 143 10.93 -18.61 13.88
CA ALA A 143 12.20 -18.17 13.30
C ALA A 143 13.04 -17.50 14.39
N LEU A 144 14.18 -16.87 14.04
CA LEU A 144 15.14 -16.35 15.04
C LEU A 144 14.48 -15.48 16.11
N SER A 145 13.78 -14.41 15.72
CA SER A 145 13.13 -13.43 16.61
C SER A 145 11.63 -13.26 16.34
N MET A 146 11.02 -14.24 15.68
CA MET A 146 9.63 -14.16 15.23
C MET A 146 8.91 -15.49 15.33
N CYS A 147 7.59 -15.42 15.46
CA CYS A 147 6.71 -16.56 15.32
C CYS A 147 5.63 -16.24 14.29
N ASP A 148 5.53 -17.09 13.27
CA ASP A 148 4.50 -16.99 12.24
C ASP A 148 3.39 -18.01 12.50
N PHE A 149 2.14 -17.58 12.35
CA PHE A 149 0.96 -18.44 12.35
C PHE A 149 0.18 -18.24 11.06
N TRP A 150 -0.37 -19.33 10.54
CA TRP A 150 -1.32 -19.32 9.42
C TRP A 150 -2.63 -19.86 9.94
N VAL A 151 -3.65 -19.01 9.92
CA VAL A 151 -4.99 -19.31 10.43
C VAL A 151 -5.96 -19.27 9.27
N GLU A 152 -6.86 -20.23 9.19
CA GLU A 152 -7.83 -20.28 8.11
C GLU A 152 -8.71 -19.02 8.11
N SER A 153 -8.79 -18.36 6.95
CA SER A 153 -9.56 -17.13 6.79
C SER A 153 -11.03 -17.37 6.49
N GLY A 154 -11.44 -18.63 6.27
CA GLY A 154 -12.78 -18.97 5.76
C GLY A 154 -13.04 -18.53 4.31
N TRP A 155 -12.02 -18.00 3.63
CA TRP A 155 -12.05 -17.74 2.19
C TRP A 155 -11.44 -18.90 1.42
N VAL A 156 -11.85 -19.01 0.16
CA VAL A 156 -11.38 -20.03 -0.77
C VAL A 156 -10.96 -19.31 -2.04
N ASP A 157 -9.78 -19.64 -2.56
CA ASP A 157 -9.30 -19.08 -3.82
C ASP A 157 -10.11 -19.60 -5.01
N PRO A 158 -9.99 -19.01 -6.21
CA PRO A 158 -10.67 -19.49 -7.40
C PRO A 158 -10.39 -20.94 -7.80
N ASN A 159 -9.32 -21.55 -7.29
CA ASN A 159 -8.99 -22.97 -7.51
C ASN A 159 -9.57 -23.89 -6.42
N GLY A 160 -10.39 -23.37 -5.50
CA GLY A 160 -11.01 -24.16 -4.45
C GLY A 160 -10.11 -24.42 -3.24
N ARG A 161 -8.96 -23.74 -3.11
CA ARG A 161 -8.03 -23.92 -1.98
C ARG A 161 -8.36 -22.96 -0.84
N PRO A 162 -8.35 -23.42 0.42
CA PRO A 162 -8.50 -22.53 1.57
C PRO A 162 -7.41 -21.45 1.61
N GLU A 163 -7.81 -20.25 1.98
CA GLU A 163 -6.91 -19.13 2.24
C GLU A 163 -6.59 -18.99 3.71
N TYR A 164 -5.34 -18.68 4.01
CA TYR A 164 -4.86 -18.47 5.38
C TYR A 164 -4.41 -17.03 5.58
N VAL A 165 -4.82 -16.42 6.70
CA VAL A 165 -4.23 -15.17 7.17
C VAL A 165 -2.94 -15.49 7.91
N LYS A 166 -1.85 -14.87 7.48
CA LYS A 166 -0.57 -14.91 8.18
C LYS A 166 -0.55 -13.88 9.30
N TYR A 167 -0.16 -14.30 10.50
CA TYR A 167 0.18 -13.45 11.63
C TYR A 167 1.66 -13.64 11.94
N THR A 168 2.42 -12.55 12.01
CA THR A 168 3.84 -12.53 12.36
C THR A 168 4.03 -11.76 13.65
N PHE A 169 4.39 -12.47 14.71
CA PHE A 169 4.79 -11.87 15.98
C PHE A 169 6.29 -11.67 15.95
N SER A 170 6.77 -10.49 16.34
CA SER A 170 8.19 -10.24 16.50
C SER A 170 8.44 -9.44 17.77
N GLN A 171 9.54 -9.76 18.45
CA GLN A 171 9.89 -9.15 19.72
C GLN A 171 11.40 -8.93 19.76
N PRO A 172 11.88 -7.67 19.83
CA PRO A 172 13.31 -7.40 19.93
C PRO A 172 13.87 -7.94 21.26
N GLY A 173 15.15 -8.32 21.26
CA GLY A 173 15.79 -8.96 22.42
C GLY A 173 15.69 -10.48 22.42
N LEU A 174 14.78 -11.07 21.62
CA LEU A 174 14.74 -12.50 21.33
C LEU A 174 15.56 -12.87 20.08
N SER A 175 16.64 -12.15 19.77
CA SER A 175 17.42 -12.33 18.54
C SER A 175 18.33 -13.58 18.54
N GLY A 176 18.41 -14.30 19.66
CA GLY A 176 19.25 -15.47 19.81
C GLY A 176 18.64 -16.76 19.25
N PRO A 177 19.44 -17.83 19.10
CA PRO A 177 18.92 -19.17 18.78
C PRO A 177 17.81 -19.56 19.77
N GLY A 178 16.61 -19.83 19.26
CA GLY A 178 15.44 -20.20 20.07
C GLY A 178 14.51 -19.05 20.48
N GLY A 179 14.80 -17.81 20.11
CA GLY A 179 13.96 -16.66 20.46
C GLY A 179 12.53 -16.74 19.95
N GLY A 180 12.33 -17.08 18.67
CA GLY A 180 10.98 -17.34 18.15
C GLY A 180 10.30 -18.55 18.77
N ALA A 181 11.06 -19.57 19.19
CA ALA A 181 10.51 -20.74 19.89
C ALA A 181 9.96 -20.37 21.28
N ALA A 182 10.55 -19.38 21.95
CA ALA A 182 10.02 -18.82 23.19
C ALA A 182 8.80 -17.89 22.95
N LEU A 183 8.76 -17.20 21.80
CA LEU A 183 7.67 -16.29 21.45
C LEU A 183 6.38 -17.01 21.05
N CYS A 184 6.50 -18.14 20.34
CA CYS A 184 5.38 -18.92 19.84
C CYS A 184 4.34 -19.31 20.92
N PRO A 185 4.73 -19.89 22.08
CA PRO A 185 3.81 -20.18 23.18
C PRO A 185 3.11 -18.94 23.75
N LEU A 186 3.77 -17.78 23.75
CA LEU A 186 3.19 -16.51 24.21
C LEU A 186 2.16 -15.96 23.20
N ALA A 187 2.39 -16.20 21.91
CA ALA A 187 1.52 -15.76 20.83
C ALA A 187 0.30 -16.64 20.59
N ARG A 188 0.39 -17.94 20.91
CA ARG A 188 -0.70 -18.90 20.70
C ARG A 188 -2.05 -18.46 21.27
N PRO A 189 -2.17 -17.98 22.54
CA PRO A 189 -3.46 -17.56 23.08
C PRO A 189 -4.08 -16.39 22.32
N VAL A 190 -3.25 -15.50 21.75
CA VAL A 190 -3.73 -14.38 20.95
C VAL A 190 -4.26 -14.85 19.61
N ILE A 191 -3.56 -15.80 18.98
CA ILE A 191 -4.03 -16.44 17.76
C ILE A 191 -5.34 -17.16 17.97
N ASP A 192 -5.42 -18.02 18.98
CA ASP A 192 -6.63 -18.82 19.24
C ASP A 192 -7.85 -17.94 19.47
N ALA A 193 -7.66 -16.83 20.18
CA ALA A 193 -8.73 -15.88 20.43
C ALA A 193 -9.01 -14.94 19.23
N SER A 194 -8.12 -14.85 18.25
CA SER A 194 -8.29 -14.08 17.00
C SER A 194 -8.84 -14.90 15.84
N ARG A 195 -9.05 -16.22 16.00
CA ARG A 195 -9.50 -17.13 14.93
C ARG A 195 -10.80 -16.70 14.25
N GLU A 196 -11.78 -16.22 15.02
CA GLU A 196 -13.02 -15.73 14.44
C GLU A 196 -12.85 -14.40 13.69
N PHE A 197 -11.86 -13.59 14.08
CA PHE A 197 -11.51 -12.35 13.36
C PHE A 197 -10.80 -12.64 12.04
N ALA A 198 -10.04 -13.73 11.92
CA ALA A 198 -9.42 -14.14 10.65
C ALA A 198 -10.45 -14.33 9.51
N LYS A 199 -11.71 -14.61 9.87
CA LYS A 199 -12.86 -14.75 8.96
C LYS A 199 -13.57 -13.44 8.64
N SER A 200 -13.16 -12.34 9.24
CA SER A 200 -13.79 -11.04 9.07
C SER A 200 -13.83 -10.62 7.61
N LYS A 201 -14.96 -10.05 7.22
CA LYS A 201 -15.19 -9.39 5.92
C LYS A 201 -15.53 -7.91 6.11
N ALA A 202 -15.08 -7.32 7.23
CA ALA A 202 -15.33 -5.91 7.51
C ALA A 202 -14.80 -5.06 6.35
N PRO A 203 -15.62 -4.13 5.81
CA PRO A 203 -15.21 -3.37 4.64
C PRO A 203 -14.15 -2.33 5.03
N LEU A 204 -13.10 -2.24 4.22
CA LEU A 204 -11.99 -1.28 4.39
C LEU A 204 -12.50 0.16 4.51
N ALA A 205 -13.54 0.51 3.73
CA ALA A 205 -14.20 1.81 3.76
C ALA A 205 -14.78 2.22 5.12
N SER A 206 -15.03 1.25 6.00
CA SER A 206 -15.51 1.49 7.38
C SER A 206 -14.39 1.50 8.43
N SER A 207 -13.14 1.28 8.01
CA SER A 207 -12.03 1.15 8.94
C SER A 207 -11.69 2.47 9.61
N THR A 208 -11.40 2.39 10.91
CA THR A 208 -10.82 3.48 11.69
C THR A 208 -9.33 3.30 11.93
N ARG A 209 -8.74 2.20 11.44
CA ARG A 209 -7.34 1.80 11.71
C ARG A 209 -6.52 1.61 10.43
N SER A 210 -7.16 1.18 9.35
CA SER A 210 -6.52 1.09 8.06
C SER A 210 -6.58 2.44 7.34
N THR A 211 -5.46 2.83 6.76
CA THR A 211 -5.42 4.02 5.93
C THR A 211 -6.18 3.77 4.63
N LEU A 212 -7.22 4.56 4.41
CA LEU A 212 -7.90 4.66 3.13
C LEU A 212 -7.12 5.59 2.20
N THR A 213 -6.50 5.01 1.17
CA THR A 213 -5.96 5.78 0.04
C THR A 213 -6.62 5.33 -1.25
N LYS A 214 -6.57 6.21 -2.25
CA LYS A 214 -7.05 5.90 -3.59
C LYS A 214 -6.41 4.64 -4.18
N LEU A 215 -5.17 4.31 -3.84
CA LEU A 215 -4.51 3.08 -4.33
C LEU A 215 -5.27 1.80 -3.96
N MET A 216 -6.03 1.80 -2.86
CA MET A 216 -6.77 0.62 -2.40
C MET A 216 -7.97 0.29 -3.25
N THR A 217 -8.50 1.28 -3.98
CA THR A 217 -9.64 1.09 -4.89
C THR A 217 -9.20 0.80 -6.32
N LEU A 218 -7.88 0.81 -6.59
CA LEU A 218 -7.35 0.60 -7.92
C LEU A 218 -6.88 -0.83 -8.13
N ASP A 219 -6.85 -1.20 -9.40
CA ASP A 219 -6.23 -2.43 -9.87
C ASP A 219 -4.76 -2.16 -10.21
N PRO A 220 -3.78 -2.79 -9.53
CA PRO A 220 -2.36 -2.59 -9.83
C PRO A 220 -1.98 -3.02 -11.24
N CYS A 221 -2.78 -3.89 -11.89
CA CYS A 221 -2.58 -4.30 -13.28
C CYS A 221 -3.26 -3.35 -14.29
N ALA A 222 -3.98 -2.31 -13.86
CA ALA A 222 -4.67 -1.39 -14.79
C ALA A 222 -3.74 -0.70 -15.79
N ALA A 223 -2.45 -0.54 -15.46
CA ALA A 223 -1.44 0.00 -16.38
C ALA A 223 -1.29 -0.85 -17.65
N LEU A 224 -1.62 -2.15 -17.61
CA LEU A 224 -1.57 -3.07 -18.76
C LEU A 224 -2.56 -2.69 -19.87
N ASN A 225 -3.59 -1.89 -19.57
CA ASN A 225 -4.47 -1.28 -20.59
C ASN A 225 -3.68 -0.44 -21.62
N GLU A 226 -2.53 0.09 -21.20
CA GLU A 226 -1.67 0.91 -22.03
C GLU A 226 -0.40 0.16 -22.44
N VAL A 227 0.37 -0.34 -21.47
CA VAL A 227 1.68 -0.93 -21.77
C VAL A 227 1.58 -2.33 -22.37
N GLY A 228 0.47 -3.03 -22.12
CA GLY A 228 0.18 -4.37 -22.63
C GLY A 228 -0.66 -4.41 -23.90
N ARG A 229 -0.92 -3.27 -24.55
CA ARG A 229 -1.77 -3.24 -25.74
C ARG A 229 -1.22 -4.09 -26.87
N ASP A 230 0.08 -3.95 -27.12
CA ASP A 230 0.79 -4.53 -28.25
C ASP A 230 1.69 -5.72 -27.82
N ARG A 231 1.56 -6.16 -26.57
CA ARG A 231 2.31 -7.27 -25.98
C ARG A 231 1.37 -8.44 -25.69
N SER A 232 1.85 -9.65 -25.92
CA SER A 232 1.17 -10.85 -25.40
C SER A 232 1.65 -11.05 -23.97
N ILE A 233 0.85 -10.64 -22.99
CA ILE A 233 1.24 -10.64 -21.57
C ILE A 233 0.58 -11.80 -20.84
N GLU A 234 1.36 -12.49 -19.99
CA GLU A 234 0.84 -13.38 -18.96
C GLU A 234 0.86 -12.64 -17.60
N VAL A 235 -0.30 -12.58 -16.92
CA VAL A 235 -0.39 -12.11 -15.54
C VAL A 235 -0.20 -13.30 -14.60
N LEU A 236 0.70 -13.16 -13.62
CA LEU A 236 1.12 -14.24 -12.75
C LEU A 236 0.32 -14.22 -11.43
N VAL A 237 -0.71 -15.06 -11.36
CA VAL A 237 -1.61 -15.23 -10.21
C VAL A 237 -1.76 -16.70 -9.81
N GLY A 238 -2.29 -16.96 -8.61
CA GLY A 238 -2.72 -18.30 -8.20
C GLY A 238 -1.58 -19.27 -7.92
N GLY A 239 -0.45 -18.75 -7.43
CA GLY A 239 0.76 -19.54 -7.20
C GLY A 239 1.67 -19.68 -8.43
N LYS A 240 1.38 -19.02 -9.56
CA LYS A 240 2.31 -18.87 -10.68
C LYS A 240 3.49 -17.92 -10.37
N SER A 241 3.41 -17.16 -9.28
CA SER A 241 4.46 -16.25 -8.86
C SER A 241 5.58 -16.99 -8.10
N PRO A 242 6.85 -16.86 -8.52
CA PRO A 242 7.99 -17.39 -7.77
C PRO A 242 8.26 -16.61 -6.48
N PHE A 243 7.63 -15.44 -6.30
CA PHE A 243 7.85 -14.56 -5.15
C PHE A 243 6.90 -14.84 -3.98
N GLY A 244 6.12 -15.94 -4.04
CA GLY A 244 5.53 -16.56 -2.87
C GLY A 244 4.62 -15.66 -2.05
N ALA A 245 3.63 -15.05 -2.70
CA ALA A 245 2.37 -14.57 -2.11
C ALA A 245 1.49 -14.01 -3.24
N ASP A 246 0.22 -14.37 -3.23
CA ASP A 246 -0.81 -13.73 -4.04
C ASP A 246 -1.14 -12.37 -3.39
N ASP A 247 -0.25 -11.38 -3.60
CA ASP A 247 -0.33 -10.02 -3.06
C ASP A 247 -1.34 -9.20 -3.87
N PRO A 248 -2.52 -8.87 -3.33
CA PRO A 248 -3.57 -8.19 -4.09
C PRO A 248 -3.20 -6.74 -4.40
N THR A 249 -2.14 -6.19 -3.79
CA THR A 249 -1.62 -4.84 -4.08
C THR A 249 -0.54 -4.85 -5.15
N ARG A 250 -0.27 -6.00 -5.79
CA ARG A 250 0.79 -6.16 -6.77
C ARG A 250 0.30 -6.83 -8.05
N CYS A 251 0.66 -6.26 -9.18
CA CYS A 251 0.62 -6.91 -10.48
C CYS A 251 1.98 -7.52 -10.79
N LEU A 252 2.02 -8.82 -11.03
CA LEU A 252 3.19 -9.51 -11.57
C LEU A 252 2.84 -9.99 -12.97
N PHE A 253 3.70 -9.72 -13.94
CA PHE A 253 3.45 -10.08 -15.32
C PHE A 253 4.74 -10.26 -16.10
N ARG A 254 4.65 -10.92 -17.25
CA ARG A 254 5.76 -11.15 -18.18
C ARG A 254 5.24 -11.30 -19.60
N ASP A 255 6.12 -11.29 -20.60
CA ASP A 255 5.70 -11.64 -21.95
C ASP A 255 5.44 -13.15 -22.06
N LEU A 256 4.42 -13.51 -22.83
CA LEU A 256 4.02 -14.90 -23.04
C LEU A 256 5.16 -15.69 -23.68
N GLY A 257 5.54 -16.80 -23.05
CA GLY A 257 6.66 -17.64 -23.47
C GLY A 257 7.96 -17.38 -22.71
N GLU A 258 8.08 -16.26 -21.99
CA GLU A 258 9.15 -16.08 -21.01
C GLU A 258 8.92 -17.03 -19.83
N THR A 259 9.99 -17.68 -19.35
CA THR A 259 9.89 -18.71 -18.29
C THR A 259 10.79 -18.42 -17.09
N THR A 260 11.75 -17.50 -17.21
CA THR A 260 12.69 -17.21 -16.14
C THR A 260 12.09 -16.23 -15.13
N THR A 261 12.53 -16.31 -13.88
CA THR A 261 12.13 -15.35 -12.85
C THR A 261 12.70 -13.95 -13.11
N ASP A 262 13.80 -13.90 -13.85
CA ASP A 262 14.46 -12.66 -14.24
C ASP A 262 13.70 -11.90 -15.32
N ASP A 263 12.63 -12.47 -15.91
CA ASP A 263 11.82 -11.79 -16.92
C ASP A 263 10.58 -11.09 -16.34
N ILE A 264 10.30 -11.34 -15.05
CA ILE A 264 9.08 -10.86 -14.39
C ILE A 264 9.16 -9.35 -14.14
N GLU A 265 8.13 -8.66 -14.59
CA GLU A 265 7.87 -7.25 -14.33
C GLU A 265 6.86 -7.13 -13.19
N SER A 266 6.98 -6.07 -12.41
CA SER A 266 6.02 -5.79 -11.34
C SER A 266 5.59 -4.34 -11.29
N ILE A 267 4.32 -4.14 -10.95
CA ILE A 267 3.76 -2.87 -10.52
C ILE A 267 3.11 -3.13 -9.16
N ALA A 268 3.44 -2.35 -8.15
CA ALA A 268 2.91 -2.58 -6.81
C ALA A 268 2.51 -1.27 -6.13
N PHE A 269 1.49 -1.35 -5.30
CA PHE A 269 1.07 -0.27 -4.43
C PHE A 269 1.71 -0.46 -3.05
N ARG A 270 2.20 0.63 -2.49
CA ARG A 270 2.91 0.66 -1.21
C ARG A 270 2.50 1.88 -0.41
N MET A 271 2.71 1.79 0.90
CA MET A 271 2.89 2.96 1.76
C MET A 271 4.33 2.96 2.22
N LEU A 272 4.99 4.10 2.08
CA LEU A 272 6.38 4.29 2.50
C LEU A 272 6.39 5.19 3.72
N GLY A 273 7.05 4.77 4.78
CA GLY A 273 7.30 5.65 5.92
C GLY A 273 8.27 6.76 5.53
N THR A 274 8.12 7.94 6.10
CA THR A 274 9.08 9.05 5.90
C THR A 274 10.52 8.66 6.24
N ARG A 275 10.69 7.73 7.19
CA ARG A 275 12.01 7.15 7.49
C ARG A 275 12.59 6.32 6.35
N ASP A 276 11.77 5.52 5.66
CA ASP A 276 12.21 4.73 4.51
C ASP A 276 12.61 5.65 3.35
N MET A 277 11.84 6.72 3.14
CA MET A 277 12.16 7.73 2.12
C MET A 277 13.46 8.48 2.42
N ALA A 278 13.78 8.72 3.70
CA ALA A 278 15.03 9.39 4.07
C ALA A 278 16.29 8.59 3.66
N TYR A 279 16.21 7.26 3.64
CA TYR A 279 17.31 6.40 3.16
C TYR A 279 17.48 6.46 1.63
N ASP A 280 16.39 6.67 0.90
CA ASP A 280 16.40 6.78 -0.56
C ASP A 280 16.83 8.18 -1.05
N GLY A 281 16.98 9.14 -0.13
CA GLY A 281 17.44 10.50 -0.42
C GLY A 281 16.31 11.40 -0.93
N GLN A 282 16.63 12.30 -1.87
CA GLN A 282 15.64 13.16 -2.52
C GLN A 282 15.16 12.51 -3.82
N PRO A 283 13.87 12.65 -4.19
CA PRO A 283 13.38 12.25 -5.50
C PRO A 283 14.26 12.84 -6.61
N ASN A 284 14.71 12.00 -7.55
CA ASN A 284 15.66 12.36 -8.62
C ASN A 284 15.03 12.28 -10.02
N ALA A 285 13.72 12.04 -10.09
CA ALA A 285 12.93 12.01 -11.31
C ALA A 285 11.53 12.61 -11.07
N ASN A 286 10.81 12.87 -12.16
CA ASN A 286 9.43 13.31 -12.13
C ASN A 286 8.63 12.56 -13.19
N ILE A 287 7.57 11.86 -12.78
CA ILE A 287 6.70 11.11 -13.69
C ILE A 287 5.32 11.77 -13.64
N LEU A 288 4.94 12.44 -14.73
CA LEU A 288 3.64 13.13 -14.86
C LEU A 288 3.34 14.08 -13.69
N GLY A 289 4.34 14.84 -13.24
CA GLY A 289 4.22 15.77 -12.11
C GLY A 289 4.46 15.13 -10.74
N VAL A 290 4.58 13.80 -10.63
CA VAL A 290 4.75 13.09 -9.36
C VAL A 290 6.24 12.95 -9.01
N PRO A 291 6.69 13.39 -7.81
CA PRO A 291 8.04 13.14 -7.32
C PRO A 291 8.36 11.65 -7.31
N THR A 292 9.48 11.27 -7.94
CA THR A 292 9.82 9.87 -8.17
C THR A 292 11.27 9.57 -7.81
N TYR A 293 11.51 8.47 -7.11
CA TYR A 293 12.84 7.90 -6.94
C TYR A 293 13.12 6.91 -8.07
N PHE A 294 14.24 7.09 -8.76
CA PHE A 294 14.77 6.17 -9.76
C PHE A 294 16.05 5.50 -9.26
N LYS A 295 16.00 4.17 -9.14
CA LYS A 295 17.12 3.32 -8.71
C LYS A 295 17.76 2.69 -9.95
N ALA A 296 18.70 3.41 -10.58
CA ALA A 296 19.31 3.04 -11.85
C ALA A 296 19.88 1.60 -11.90
N LYS A 297 20.58 1.15 -10.84
CA LYS A 297 21.15 -0.21 -10.78
C LYS A 297 20.09 -1.32 -10.80
N ALA A 298 18.90 -1.04 -10.31
CA ALA A 298 17.79 -1.98 -10.24
C ALA A 298 16.74 -1.75 -11.35
N CYS A 299 16.90 -0.72 -12.19
CA CYS A 299 15.87 -0.22 -13.10
C CYS A 299 14.48 -0.13 -12.43
N SER A 300 14.45 0.38 -11.21
CA SER A 300 13.23 0.46 -10.39
C SER A 300 12.82 1.91 -10.16
N TYR A 301 11.51 2.17 -10.16
CA TYR A 301 10.92 3.48 -9.92
C TYR A 301 9.96 3.42 -8.73
N ILE A 302 9.93 4.49 -7.93
CA ILE A 302 9.03 4.67 -6.80
C ILE A 302 8.40 6.06 -6.92
N ALA A 303 7.16 6.14 -7.41
CA ALA A 303 6.43 7.39 -7.57
C ALA A 303 5.56 7.67 -6.33
N LEU A 304 5.76 8.82 -5.69
CA LEU A 304 5.09 9.23 -4.45
C LEU A 304 3.72 9.88 -4.72
N VAL A 305 2.76 9.09 -5.18
CA VAL A 305 1.44 9.56 -5.63
C VAL A 305 0.52 10.13 -4.54
N GLY A 306 0.85 9.95 -3.26
CA GLY A 306 0.16 10.55 -2.11
C GLY A 306 1.00 11.56 -1.34
N ASN A 307 2.07 12.10 -1.93
CA ASN A 307 2.99 13.00 -1.22
C ASN A 307 2.35 14.33 -0.78
N ASP A 308 1.29 14.75 -1.46
CA ASP A 308 0.49 15.93 -1.12
C ASP A 308 -0.45 15.69 0.07
N LYS A 309 -0.79 14.43 0.35
CA LYS A 309 -1.70 14.00 1.42
C LYS A 309 -1.10 12.82 2.19
N PRO A 310 0.03 13.04 2.89
CA PRO A 310 0.58 12.03 3.75
C PRO A 310 -0.42 11.68 4.87
N VAL A 311 -0.36 10.43 5.35
CA VAL A 311 -1.27 9.90 6.37
C VAL A 311 -0.50 9.51 7.62
N PRO A 312 -1.13 9.51 8.81
CA PRO A 312 -0.54 8.92 9.99
C PRO A 312 -0.36 7.40 9.81
N GLY A 313 0.83 6.91 10.13
CA GLY A 313 1.17 5.50 10.21
C GLY A 313 1.52 5.08 11.65
N PRO A 314 1.81 3.79 11.86
CA PRO A 314 2.32 3.29 13.13
C PRO A 314 3.60 4.00 13.58
N PHE A 315 3.86 4.01 14.89
CA PHE A 315 5.05 4.62 15.50
C PHE A 315 5.25 6.12 15.21
N GLU A 316 4.15 6.88 15.16
CA GLU A 316 4.18 8.32 14.84
C GLU A 316 4.87 8.64 13.51
N GLN A 317 4.99 7.63 12.63
CA GLN A 317 5.52 7.84 11.29
C GLN A 317 4.45 8.41 10.40
N THR A 318 4.88 9.25 9.48
CA THR A 318 4.04 9.69 8.38
C THR A 318 4.26 8.76 7.21
N TRP A 319 3.17 8.29 6.61
CA TRP A 319 3.20 7.39 5.46
C TRP A 319 2.77 8.10 4.18
N VAL A 320 3.38 7.73 3.06
CA VAL A 320 3.08 8.26 1.74
C VAL A 320 2.69 7.12 0.81
N ALA A 321 1.56 7.28 0.11
CA ALA A 321 1.13 6.34 -0.92
C ALA A 321 2.10 6.38 -2.11
N ALA A 322 2.56 5.21 -2.53
CA ALA A 322 3.54 5.07 -3.60
C ALA A 322 3.16 3.95 -4.57
N ILE A 323 3.53 4.15 -5.83
CA ILE A 323 3.53 3.11 -6.86
C ILE A 323 4.97 2.74 -7.13
N THR A 324 5.29 1.45 -7.04
CA THR A 324 6.61 0.93 -7.32
C THR A 324 6.60 0.07 -8.57
N THR A 325 7.63 0.15 -9.37
CA THR A 325 7.88 -0.82 -10.44
C THR A 325 9.26 -1.42 -10.29
N ASP A 326 9.33 -2.74 -10.31
CA ASP A 326 10.60 -3.46 -10.37
C ASP A 326 10.69 -4.21 -11.69
N MET A 327 11.87 -4.13 -12.32
CA MET A 327 12.21 -4.91 -13.50
C MET A 327 13.14 -6.06 -13.13
N ALA A 328 12.87 -7.22 -13.72
CA ALA A 328 13.84 -8.05 -14.41
C ALA A 328 15.28 -7.49 -14.51
N ARG A 329 16.27 -8.18 -13.93
CA ARG A 329 17.68 -7.79 -14.07
C ARG A 329 18.10 -7.84 -15.54
N GLY A 330 18.73 -6.78 -16.02
CA GLY A 330 19.25 -6.70 -17.39
C GLY A 330 18.24 -6.22 -18.45
N LYS A 331 16.96 -6.01 -18.10
CA LYS A 331 16.01 -5.32 -18.99
C LYS A 331 16.27 -3.81 -19.01
N ASN A 332 15.91 -3.18 -20.14
CA ASN A 332 16.07 -1.74 -20.35
C ASN A 332 15.18 -0.94 -19.37
N CYS A 333 15.78 0.00 -18.62
CA CYS A 333 15.05 0.87 -17.68
C CYS A 333 13.91 1.65 -18.34
N ALA A 334 13.93 1.87 -19.67
CA ALA A 334 12.84 2.50 -20.41
C ALA A 334 11.50 1.74 -20.30
N VAL A 335 11.53 0.41 -20.14
CA VAL A 335 10.30 -0.37 -19.92
C VAL A 335 9.73 -0.08 -18.54
N ALA A 336 10.59 -0.01 -17.50
CA ALA A 336 10.17 0.37 -16.16
C ALA A 336 9.55 1.78 -16.14
N GLU A 337 10.19 2.72 -16.84
CA GLU A 337 9.70 4.09 -16.99
C GLU A 337 8.32 4.14 -17.67
N LYS A 338 8.12 3.33 -18.72
CA LYS A 338 6.81 3.21 -19.39
C LYS A 338 5.75 2.64 -18.45
N ASN A 339 6.09 1.60 -17.69
CA ASN A 339 5.20 0.95 -16.72
C ASN A 339 4.79 1.91 -15.60
N ILE A 340 5.75 2.61 -14.97
CA ILE A 340 5.44 3.57 -13.91
C ILE A 340 4.64 4.76 -14.45
N THR A 341 4.95 5.23 -15.67
CA THR A 341 4.19 6.32 -16.31
C THR A 341 2.73 5.94 -16.53
N ALA A 342 2.47 4.74 -17.05
CA ALA A 342 1.11 4.25 -17.25
C ALA A 342 0.38 4.03 -15.91
N ALA A 343 1.05 3.52 -14.88
CA ALA A 343 0.47 3.32 -13.56
C ALA A 343 0.11 4.65 -12.87
N VAL A 344 1.00 5.65 -12.92
CA VAL A 344 0.72 7.00 -12.40
C VAL A 344 -0.43 7.64 -13.17
N ARG A 345 -0.49 7.48 -14.50
CA ARG A 345 -1.61 7.98 -15.31
C ARG A 345 -2.94 7.35 -14.89
N ALA A 346 -2.97 6.02 -14.72
CA ALA A 346 -4.17 5.31 -14.25
C ALA A 346 -4.60 5.79 -12.85
N TYR A 347 -3.64 6.07 -11.97
CA TYR A 347 -3.91 6.69 -10.68
C TYR A 347 -4.49 8.10 -10.80
N GLN A 348 -4.00 8.94 -11.71
CA GLN A 348 -4.49 10.31 -11.85
C GLN A 348 -5.90 10.39 -12.48
N GLN A 349 -6.27 9.41 -13.32
CA GLN A 349 -7.53 9.40 -14.09
C GLN A 349 -8.72 8.74 -13.39
N SER A 350 -8.48 7.98 -12.32
CA SER A 350 -9.52 7.35 -11.49
C SER A 350 -10.13 8.32 -10.48
#